data_AF-A0A062IXN1-F1
#
_entry.id   AF-A0A062IXN1-F1
#
_cell.length_a   1.000
_cell.length_b   1.000
_cell.length_c   1.000
_cell.angle_alpha   90.00
_cell.angle_beta   90.00
_cell.angle_gamma   90.00
#
_symmetry.space_group_name_H-M   'P 1'
#
loop_
_entity.id
_entity.type
_entity.pdbx_description
1 polymer ?
#
loop_
_entity_poly.entity_id
_entity_poly.type
_entity_poly.pdbx_seq_one_letter_code
_entity_poly.pdbx_strand_id
1 'polypeptide(L)'
;MTAKKTQDAPEVTETPENNDCFIIMPIADHSDYKQGHFKRVYEDIIKPACLAAGYRAIRADDVAQTNLIHLDILQKLLESPMAICDLSTRNPNVLFELGLRQAFDKPTILIQEVGTPQIFDINLFRYTQYRNGLDYRDVLADQKAIQKVIEETKQAVAENKSVNSIIKLLSITNPASLQDSSNFEDKEYFQILMSEIQGIKNSLARNNNFTNSKYIINPENERKSSTQIKVRVLVDNEMPLETLEVLMTYISTLADDPTLTLLEDKELNNFITFNCKPEVTEEIIEKIRDFASLNNIEIKNIRKSIFPKKIIS
;
A
#
# COMPACT_ATOMS: atom_id res chain seq x y z
N MET A 1 61.36 -35.00 18.55
CA MET A 1 60.31 -35.75 17.85
C MET A 1 59.01 -35.50 18.62
N THR A 2 58.28 -34.47 18.18
CA THR A 2 56.98 -34.53 17.45
C THR A 2 55.80 -34.35 18.39
N ALA A 3 55.32 -33.11 18.41
CA ALA A 3 54.01 -32.71 18.89
C ALA A 3 52.91 -33.48 18.14
N LYS A 4 51.92 -33.99 18.87
CA LYS A 4 50.68 -34.51 18.30
C LYS A 4 49.60 -33.46 18.50
N LYS A 5 49.35 -32.71 17.43
CA LYS A 5 48.27 -31.72 17.30
C LYS A 5 46.98 -32.52 17.09
N THR A 6 46.08 -32.51 18.07
CA THR A 6 44.72 -33.01 17.90
C THR A 6 44.01 -32.01 16.99
N GLN A 7 43.61 -32.47 15.80
CA GLN A 7 42.77 -31.70 14.89
C GLN A 7 41.33 -31.86 15.37
N ASP A 8 40.75 -30.77 15.86
CA ASP A 8 39.30 -30.63 15.97
C ASP A 8 38.71 -30.71 14.56
N ALA A 9 37.80 -31.67 14.37
CA ALA A 9 36.99 -31.77 13.17
C ALA A 9 36.02 -30.57 13.15
N PRO A 10 35.76 -29.95 11.98
CA PRO A 10 34.77 -28.89 11.89
C PRO A 10 33.39 -29.48 12.16
N GLU A 11 32.75 -28.99 13.22
CA GLU A 11 31.35 -29.21 13.53
C GLU A 11 30.53 -28.63 12.38
N VAL A 12 29.99 -29.49 11.52
CA VAL A 12 29.08 -29.11 10.44
C VAL A 12 27.76 -28.76 11.13
N THR A 13 27.56 -27.47 11.40
CA THR A 13 26.25 -26.94 11.76
C THR A 13 25.36 -27.04 10.53
N GLU A 14 24.58 -28.12 10.42
CA GLU A 14 23.46 -28.21 9.47
C GLU A 14 22.50 -27.06 9.80
N THR A 15 22.59 -25.97 9.04
CA THR A 15 21.55 -24.95 9.04
C THR A 15 20.26 -25.62 8.57
N PRO A 16 19.15 -25.51 9.32
CA PRO A 16 17.89 -26.12 8.91
C PRO A 16 17.55 -25.65 7.50
N GLU A 17 17.34 -26.60 6.59
CA GLU A 17 17.01 -26.32 5.19
C GLU A 17 15.74 -25.46 5.17
N ASN A 18 15.85 -24.22 4.72
CA ASN A 18 14.69 -23.35 4.56
C ASN A 18 13.81 -23.96 3.47
N ASN A 19 12.66 -24.50 3.87
CA ASN A 19 11.68 -25.14 2.98
C ASN A 19 10.41 -24.30 2.85
N ASP A 20 10.54 -22.97 2.95
CA ASP A 20 9.42 -22.06 2.84
C ASP A 20 8.94 -21.90 1.40
N CYS A 21 7.63 -21.96 1.20
CA CYS A 21 6.96 -21.61 -0.04
C CYS A 21 6.08 -20.39 0.22
N PHE A 22 6.51 -19.23 -0.29
CA PHE A 22 5.77 -18.00 -0.10
C PHE A 22 4.55 -17.94 -1.02
N ILE A 23 3.38 -17.62 -0.46
CA ILE A 23 2.12 -17.60 -1.19
C ILE A 23 1.73 -16.16 -1.50
N ILE A 24 1.85 -15.82 -2.78
CA ILE A 24 1.52 -14.52 -3.37
C ILE A 24 0.09 -14.61 -3.89
N MET A 25 -0.86 -14.07 -3.15
CA MET A 25 -2.27 -14.13 -3.50
C MET A 25 -3.03 -12.90 -2.98
N PRO A 26 -4.24 -12.62 -3.51
CA PRO A 26 -5.06 -11.55 -2.98
C PRO A 26 -5.34 -11.73 -1.48
N ILE A 27 -4.98 -10.74 -0.67
CA ILE A 27 -5.24 -10.73 0.77
C ILE A 27 -6.70 -10.37 1.06
N ALA A 28 -7.21 -9.38 0.33
CA ALA A 28 -8.59 -8.93 0.44
C ALA A 28 -9.52 -9.75 -0.46
N ASP A 29 -10.76 -9.92 -0.02
CA ASP A 29 -11.81 -10.45 -0.86
C ASP A 29 -12.05 -9.53 -2.07
N HIS A 30 -12.39 -10.14 -3.19
CA HIS A 30 -12.70 -9.45 -4.44
C HIS A 30 -14.21 -9.49 -4.68
N SER A 31 -14.79 -8.42 -5.26
CA SER A 31 -16.25 -8.27 -5.46
C SER A 31 -16.89 -9.43 -6.20
N ASP A 32 -16.14 -10.02 -7.13
CA ASP A 32 -16.60 -11.10 -8.01
C ASP A 32 -16.62 -12.48 -7.32
N TYR A 33 -16.13 -12.56 -6.08
CA TYR A 33 -15.98 -13.79 -5.34
C TYR A 33 -16.78 -13.78 -4.04
N LYS A 34 -17.20 -14.96 -3.61
CA LYS A 34 -17.78 -15.13 -2.27
C LYS A 34 -16.72 -14.81 -1.22
N GLN A 35 -17.14 -14.16 -0.14
CA GLN A 35 -16.28 -13.85 1.01
C GLN A 35 -15.47 -15.08 1.46
N GLY A 36 -14.17 -14.87 1.70
CA GLY A 36 -13.22 -15.89 2.10
C GLY A 36 -12.87 -16.91 1.02
N HIS A 37 -13.15 -16.65 -0.26
CA HIS A 37 -12.78 -17.56 -1.36
C HIS A 37 -11.28 -17.84 -1.38
N PHE A 38 -10.45 -16.80 -1.41
CA PHE A 38 -8.99 -16.96 -1.44
C PHE A 38 -8.46 -17.63 -0.16
N LYS A 39 -9.10 -17.42 0.98
CA LYS A 39 -8.77 -18.17 2.21
C LYS A 39 -9.02 -19.67 2.06
N ARG A 40 -10.13 -20.09 1.44
CA ARG A 40 -10.42 -21.51 1.17
C ARG A 40 -9.45 -22.09 0.15
N VAL A 41 -9.15 -21.38 -0.94
CA VAL A 41 -8.14 -21.81 -1.91
C VAL A 41 -6.79 -22.05 -1.23
N TYR A 42 -6.38 -21.15 -0.34
CA TYR A 42 -5.15 -21.31 0.44
C TYR A 42 -5.18 -22.55 1.35
N GLU A 43 -6.17 -22.65 2.23
CA GLU A 43 -6.23 -23.71 3.25
C GLU A 43 -6.53 -25.10 2.65
N ASP A 44 -7.39 -25.16 1.63
CA ASP A 44 -7.90 -26.41 1.10
C ASP A 44 -7.09 -26.91 -0.09
N ILE A 45 -6.39 -26.05 -0.85
CA ILE A 45 -5.63 -26.47 -2.05
C ILE A 45 -4.14 -26.21 -1.88
N ILE A 46 -3.74 -24.96 -1.72
CA ILE A 46 -2.33 -24.55 -1.82
C ILE A 46 -1.51 -25.14 -0.68
N LYS A 47 -1.95 -24.95 0.56
CA LYS A 47 -1.22 -25.39 1.76
C LYS A 47 -1.08 -26.92 1.83
N PRO A 48 -2.11 -27.73 1.56
CA PRO A 48 -1.95 -29.18 1.44
C PRO A 48 -1.00 -29.61 0.32
N ALA A 49 -1.05 -28.95 -0.84
CA ALA A 49 -0.15 -29.25 -1.95
C ALA A 49 1.32 -28.94 -1.62
N CYS A 50 1.59 -27.79 -1.00
CA CYS A 50 2.93 -27.44 -0.51
C CYS A 50 3.43 -28.48 0.50
N LEU A 51 2.60 -28.83 1.49
CA LEU A 51 2.96 -29.79 2.52
C LEU A 51 3.31 -31.16 1.93
N ALA A 52 2.50 -31.63 0.97
CA ALA A 52 2.73 -32.90 0.28
C ALA A 52 4.04 -32.89 -0.53
N ALA A 53 4.45 -31.73 -1.07
CA ALA A 53 5.72 -31.54 -1.77
C ALA A 53 6.92 -31.26 -0.84
N GLY A 54 6.72 -31.28 0.49
CA GLY A 54 7.78 -31.05 1.48
C GLY A 54 8.11 -29.56 1.71
N TYR A 55 7.22 -28.64 1.35
CA TYR A 55 7.35 -27.21 1.62
C TYR A 55 6.36 -26.74 2.69
N ARG A 56 6.75 -25.71 3.45
CA ARG A 56 5.89 -24.98 4.36
C ARG A 56 5.29 -23.76 3.66
N ALA A 57 3.98 -23.76 3.43
CA ALA A 57 3.30 -22.59 2.87
C ALA A 57 3.29 -21.43 3.87
N ILE A 58 3.68 -20.22 3.43
CA ILE A 58 3.66 -18.99 4.21
C ILE A 58 2.90 -17.92 3.44
N ARG A 59 1.81 -17.41 4.02
CA ARG A 59 1.05 -16.29 3.47
C ARG A 59 1.39 -14.98 4.18
N ALA A 60 1.34 -13.86 3.48
CA ALA A 60 1.76 -12.55 3.99
C ALA A 60 1.01 -12.07 5.24
N ASP A 61 -0.29 -12.39 5.35
CA ASP A 61 -1.14 -12.02 6.48
C ASP A 61 -0.97 -12.95 7.71
N ASP A 62 -0.36 -14.13 7.56
CA ASP A 62 0.01 -15.01 8.68
C ASP A 62 1.17 -14.41 9.53
N VAL A 63 1.85 -13.39 9.01
CA VAL A 63 3.07 -12.78 9.60
C VAL A 63 2.80 -11.38 10.18
N ALA A 64 1.54 -10.93 10.20
CA ALA A 64 1.18 -9.53 10.51
C ALA A 64 1.55 -9.08 11.93
N GLN A 65 2.75 -8.49 12.08
CA GLN A 65 3.12 -7.63 13.21
C GLN A 65 3.53 -6.23 12.71
N THR A 66 2.58 -5.30 12.73
CA THR A 66 2.78 -3.83 12.69
C THR A 66 3.39 -3.22 11.42
N ASN A 67 3.41 -1.88 11.36
CA ASN A 67 3.58 -0.93 10.23
C ASN A 67 4.70 -1.17 9.19
N LEU A 68 5.49 -2.24 9.26
CA LEU A 68 6.58 -2.59 8.34
C LEU A 68 6.21 -3.68 7.30
N ILE A 69 4.92 -4.00 7.18
CA ILE A 69 4.36 -5.09 6.35
C ILE A 69 5.03 -5.24 4.97
N HIS A 70 5.31 -4.13 4.28
CA HIS A 70 5.93 -4.18 2.96
C HIS A 70 7.37 -4.72 2.97
N LEU A 71 8.17 -4.38 3.98
CA LEU A 71 9.56 -4.82 4.05
C LEU A 71 9.65 -6.32 4.34
N ASP A 72 8.82 -6.82 5.24
CA ASP A 72 8.75 -8.25 5.58
C ASP A 72 8.31 -9.10 4.37
N ILE A 73 7.32 -8.61 3.60
CA ILE A 73 6.88 -9.27 2.36
C ILE A 73 8.02 -9.30 1.33
N LEU A 74 8.69 -8.17 1.11
CA LEU A 74 9.82 -8.10 0.17
C LEU A 74 10.96 -9.04 0.58
N GLN A 75 11.28 -9.09 1.87
CA GLN A 75 12.28 -10.01 2.41
C GLN A 75 11.88 -11.47 2.17
N LYS A 76 10.62 -11.84 2.47
CA LYS A 76 10.11 -13.20 2.19
C LYS A 76 10.09 -13.54 0.71
N LEU A 77 9.82 -12.58 -0.17
CA LEU A 77 9.88 -12.76 -1.61
C LEU A 77 11.30 -13.08 -2.10
N LEU A 78 12.34 -12.60 -1.42
CA LEU A 78 13.74 -12.83 -1.79
C LEU A 78 14.34 -14.07 -1.11
N GLU A 79 13.98 -14.33 0.14
CA GLU A 79 14.52 -15.41 0.96
C GLU A 79 13.84 -16.76 0.71
N SER A 80 12.55 -16.76 0.37
CA SER A 80 11.80 -18.02 0.21
C SER A 80 12.27 -18.76 -1.05
N PRO A 81 12.74 -20.02 -0.92
CA PRO A 81 13.28 -20.81 -2.04
C PRO A 81 12.23 -21.07 -3.12
N MET A 82 10.95 -21.12 -2.74
CA MET A 82 9.81 -21.33 -3.63
C MET A 82 8.75 -20.27 -3.40
N ALA A 83 7.98 -19.96 -4.44
CA ALA A 83 6.73 -19.23 -4.28
C ALA A 83 5.65 -19.74 -5.22
N ILE A 84 4.39 -19.56 -4.80
CA ILE A 84 3.21 -19.76 -5.63
C ILE A 84 2.51 -18.41 -5.79
N CYS A 85 2.16 -18.07 -7.02
CA CYS A 85 1.52 -16.81 -7.38
C CYS A 85 0.14 -17.06 -8.00
N ASP A 86 -0.91 -16.56 -7.34
CA ASP A 86 -2.30 -16.71 -7.76
C ASP A 86 -2.77 -15.51 -8.62
N LEU A 87 -2.95 -15.76 -9.90
CA LEU A 87 -3.28 -14.76 -10.92
C LEU A 87 -4.79 -14.59 -11.16
N SER A 88 -5.65 -15.24 -10.37
CA SER A 88 -7.09 -15.39 -10.64
C SER A 88 -7.88 -14.07 -10.70
N THR A 89 -7.42 -13.03 -10.00
CA THR A 89 -8.04 -11.69 -9.98
C THR A 89 -7.28 -10.65 -10.78
N ARG A 90 -6.12 -11.00 -11.36
CA ARG A 90 -5.22 -10.04 -12.00
C ARG A 90 -4.83 -8.89 -11.05
N ASN A 91 -4.70 -9.19 -9.76
CA ASN A 91 -4.43 -8.21 -8.72
C ASN A 91 -3.08 -7.51 -8.99
N PRO A 92 -3.02 -6.16 -9.04
CA PRO A 92 -1.78 -5.43 -9.31
C PRO A 92 -0.65 -5.72 -8.32
N ASN A 93 -0.95 -5.95 -7.05
CA ASN A 93 0.06 -6.25 -6.03
C ASN A 93 0.68 -7.63 -6.26
N VAL A 94 -0.14 -8.63 -6.57
CA VAL A 94 0.31 -9.99 -6.94
C VAL A 94 1.25 -9.92 -8.16
N LEU A 95 0.89 -9.13 -9.18
CA LEU A 95 1.71 -8.95 -10.38
C LEU A 95 3.05 -8.24 -10.08
N PHE A 96 3.04 -7.26 -9.18
CA PHE A 96 4.26 -6.59 -8.73
C PHE A 96 5.21 -7.56 -8.01
N GLU A 97 4.69 -8.37 -7.09
CA GLU A 97 5.46 -9.36 -6.34
C GLU A 97 6.01 -10.46 -7.25
N LEU A 98 5.23 -10.90 -8.24
CA LEU A 98 5.71 -11.78 -9.32
C LEU A 98 6.87 -11.15 -10.07
N GLY A 99 6.73 -9.89 -10.50
CA GLY A 99 7.78 -9.16 -11.22
C GLY A 99 9.09 -9.08 -10.42
N LEU A 100 9.01 -8.90 -9.11
CA LEU A 100 10.19 -8.91 -8.24
C LEU A 100 10.90 -10.27 -8.26
N ARG A 101 10.17 -11.36 -8.07
CA ARG A 101 10.78 -12.71 -8.10
C ARG A 101 11.39 -13.04 -9.46
N GLN A 102 10.76 -12.58 -10.55
CA GLN A 102 11.29 -12.71 -11.91
C GLN A 102 12.63 -11.97 -12.08
N ALA A 103 12.73 -10.74 -11.56
CA ALA A 103 13.95 -9.94 -11.63
C ALA A 103 15.15 -10.60 -10.93
N PHE A 104 14.89 -11.33 -9.84
CA PHE A 104 15.90 -12.07 -9.07
C PHE A 104 16.00 -13.56 -9.45
N ASP A 105 15.34 -13.99 -10.53
CA ASP A 105 15.36 -15.38 -11.03
C ASP A 105 15.00 -16.42 -9.95
N LYS A 106 14.02 -16.08 -9.11
CA LYS A 106 13.57 -16.94 -8.01
C LYS A 106 12.50 -17.94 -8.49
N PRO A 107 12.58 -19.23 -8.09
CA PRO A 107 11.63 -20.25 -8.52
C PRO A 107 10.20 -19.89 -8.15
N THR A 108 9.33 -19.77 -9.16
CA THR A 108 7.95 -19.30 -8.95
C THR A 108 6.99 -20.13 -9.78
N ILE A 109 5.92 -20.61 -9.14
CA ILE A 109 4.85 -21.38 -9.74
C ILE A 109 3.65 -20.47 -9.92
N LEU A 110 3.09 -20.44 -11.12
CA LEU A 110 1.92 -19.65 -11.42
C LEU A 110 0.69 -20.55 -11.33
N ILE A 111 -0.31 -20.09 -10.59
CA ILE A 111 -1.63 -20.72 -10.54
C ILE A 111 -2.71 -19.73 -10.96
N GLN A 112 -3.81 -20.26 -11.47
CA GLN A 112 -4.92 -19.45 -11.94
C GLN A 112 -6.23 -20.23 -11.89
N GLU A 113 -7.33 -19.57 -11.54
CA GLU A 113 -8.65 -20.17 -11.64
C GLU A 113 -9.01 -20.51 -13.10
N VAL A 114 -9.70 -21.63 -13.29
CA VAL A 114 -10.26 -22.01 -14.59
C VAL A 114 -11.23 -20.94 -15.08
N GLY A 115 -10.96 -20.41 -16.28
CA GLY A 115 -11.81 -19.40 -16.91
C GLY A 115 -11.34 -17.96 -16.68
N THR A 116 -10.31 -17.72 -15.86
CA THR A 116 -9.72 -16.38 -15.74
C THR A 116 -9.10 -15.96 -17.08
N PRO A 117 -9.38 -14.74 -17.57
CA PRO A 117 -8.77 -14.22 -18.79
C PRO A 117 -7.25 -14.13 -18.69
N GLN A 118 -6.56 -14.50 -19.76
CA GLN A 118 -5.10 -14.38 -19.82
C GLN A 118 -4.65 -12.91 -19.71
N ILE A 119 -3.50 -12.72 -19.08
CA ILE A 119 -2.79 -11.45 -19.01
C ILE A 119 -1.72 -11.47 -20.10
N PHE A 120 -1.82 -10.55 -21.06
CA PHE A 120 -1.00 -10.55 -22.27
C PHE A 120 0.51 -10.60 -21.98
N ASP A 121 0.99 -9.78 -21.06
CA ASP A 121 2.43 -9.63 -20.77
C ASP A 121 3.08 -10.86 -20.10
N ILE A 122 2.29 -11.77 -19.54
CA ILE A 122 2.75 -12.98 -18.85
C ILE A 122 2.25 -14.27 -19.50
N ASN A 123 1.67 -14.19 -20.70
CA ASN A 123 1.08 -15.35 -21.40
C ASN A 123 2.12 -16.40 -21.84
N LEU A 124 3.41 -16.03 -21.90
CA LEU A 124 4.50 -16.96 -22.20
C LEU A 124 4.73 -17.97 -21.05
N PHE A 125 4.31 -17.63 -19.84
CA PHE A 125 4.53 -18.50 -18.69
C PHE A 125 3.46 -19.57 -18.61
N ARG A 126 3.89 -20.78 -18.24
CA ARG A 126 2.99 -21.87 -17.91
C ARG A 126 2.38 -21.60 -16.54
N TYR A 127 1.08 -21.83 -16.43
CA TYR A 127 0.35 -21.80 -15.17
C TYR A 127 -0.42 -23.10 -14.98
N THR A 128 -0.64 -23.46 -13.72
CA THR A 128 -1.50 -24.58 -13.33
C THR A 128 -2.86 -24.05 -12.95
N GLN A 129 -3.92 -24.69 -13.43
CA GLN A 129 -5.27 -24.23 -13.13
C GLN A 129 -5.89 -24.95 -11.93
N TYR A 130 -6.73 -24.24 -11.18
CA TYR A 130 -7.60 -24.81 -10.14
C TYR A 130 -9.06 -24.41 -10.36
N ARG A 131 -9.99 -25.17 -9.79
CA ARG A 131 -11.44 -24.99 -10.00
C ARG A 131 -12.08 -24.20 -8.86
N ASN A 132 -12.85 -23.19 -9.21
CA ASN A 132 -13.60 -22.32 -8.26
C ASN A 132 -14.61 -23.09 -7.38
N GLY A 133 -15.17 -24.18 -7.90
CA GLY A 133 -16.23 -24.94 -7.22
C GLY A 133 -15.81 -25.47 -5.85
N LEU A 134 -14.51 -25.73 -5.65
CA LEU A 134 -13.95 -26.30 -4.43
C LEU A 134 -14.66 -27.59 -3.96
N ASP A 135 -15.24 -28.34 -4.91
CA ASP A 135 -15.82 -29.65 -4.63
C ASP A 135 -14.72 -30.62 -4.20
N TYR A 136 -15.00 -31.51 -3.25
CA TYR A 136 -14.00 -32.38 -2.63
C TYR A 136 -13.08 -33.10 -3.63
N ARG A 137 -13.66 -33.71 -4.68
CA ARG A 137 -12.87 -34.43 -5.70
C ARG A 137 -12.01 -33.49 -6.55
N ASP A 138 -12.49 -32.27 -6.77
CA ASP A 138 -11.81 -31.26 -7.56
C ASP A 138 -10.64 -30.69 -6.77
N VAL A 139 -10.86 -30.37 -5.49
CA VAL A 139 -9.81 -29.96 -4.55
C VAL A 139 -8.68 -30.98 -4.50
N LEU A 140 -8.98 -32.28 -4.35
CA LEU A 140 -7.93 -33.32 -4.32
C LEU A 140 -7.14 -33.42 -5.63
N ALA A 141 -7.79 -33.20 -6.76
CA ALA A 141 -7.12 -33.22 -8.05
C ALA A 141 -6.29 -31.95 -8.30
N ASP A 142 -6.77 -30.78 -7.85
CA ASP A 142 -6.05 -29.51 -7.91
C ASP A 142 -4.83 -29.53 -6.98
N GLN A 143 -4.96 -30.09 -5.77
CA GLN A 143 -3.84 -30.34 -4.86
C GLN A 143 -2.74 -31.16 -5.53
N LYS A 144 -3.09 -32.29 -6.17
CA LYS A 144 -2.12 -33.16 -6.86
C LYS A 144 -1.47 -32.47 -8.06
N ALA A 145 -2.24 -31.69 -8.82
CA ALA A 145 -1.72 -30.94 -9.95
C ALA A 145 -0.68 -29.91 -9.50
N ILE A 146 -1.00 -29.13 -8.46
CA ILE A 146 -0.08 -28.12 -7.91
C ILE A 146 1.12 -28.80 -7.25
N GLN A 147 0.94 -29.86 -6.46
CA GLN A 147 2.02 -30.64 -5.87
C GLN A 147 3.04 -31.08 -6.93
N LYS A 148 2.55 -31.68 -8.02
CA LYS A 148 3.39 -32.16 -9.11
C LYS A 148 4.23 -31.02 -9.71
N VAL A 149 3.66 -29.84 -9.92
CA VAL A 149 4.40 -28.70 -10.47
C VAL A 149 5.41 -28.14 -9.47
N ILE A 150 5.13 -28.21 -8.16
CA ILE A 150 6.13 -27.88 -7.13
C ILE A 150 7.33 -28.83 -7.22
N GLU A 151 7.07 -30.14 -7.31
CA GLU A 151 8.13 -31.16 -7.40
C GLU A 151 8.95 -31.02 -8.69
N GLU A 152 8.30 -30.80 -9.84
CA GLU A 152 8.97 -30.56 -11.13
C GLU A 152 9.83 -29.29 -11.09
N THR A 153 9.32 -28.22 -10.46
CA THR A 153 10.08 -26.96 -10.31
C THR A 153 11.27 -27.18 -9.39
N LYS A 154 11.09 -27.85 -8.25
CA LYS A 154 12.18 -28.21 -7.31
C LYS A 154 13.27 -29.02 -8.01
N GLN A 155 12.90 -30.02 -8.81
CA GLN A 155 13.85 -30.83 -9.56
C GLN A 155 14.60 -30.00 -10.61
N ALA A 156 13.89 -29.16 -11.36
CA ALA A 156 14.51 -28.31 -12.37
C ALA A 156 15.51 -27.31 -11.76
N VAL A 157 15.21 -26.75 -10.59
CA VAL A 157 16.15 -25.92 -9.81
C VAL A 157 17.39 -26.71 -9.42
N ALA A 158 17.24 -27.93 -8.90
CA ALA A 158 18.36 -28.80 -8.54
C ALA A 158 19.26 -29.15 -9.75
N GLU A 159 18.66 -29.26 -10.94
CA GLU A 159 19.35 -29.48 -12.21
C GLU A 159 19.90 -28.19 -12.86
N ASN A 160 19.84 -27.04 -12.16
CA ASN A 160 20.23 -25.71 -12.66
C ASN A 160 19.54 -25.30 -13.97
N LYS A 161 18.34 -25.84 -14.24
CA LYS A 161 17.52 -25.43 -15.38
C LYS A 161 16.77 -24.15 -15.02
N SER A 162 16.75 -23.20 -15.96
CA SER A 162 15.94 -21.99 -15.82
C SER A 162 14.47 -22.37 -15.64
N VAL A 163 13.91 -22.05 -14.48
CA VAL A 163 12.48 -22.22 -14.21
C VAL A 163 11.81 -20.86 -14.25
N ASN A 164 11.03 -20.64 -15.30
CA ASN A 164 10.04 -19.57 -15.37
C ASN A 164 10.57 -18.13 -15.30
N SER A 165 11.83 -17.83 -15.63
CA SER A 165 12.33 -16.45 -15.70
C SER A 165 12.39 -15.90 -17.13
N ILE A 166 11.63 -14.85 -17.41
CA ILE A 166 11.67 -14.15 -18.70
C ILE A 166 13.03 -13.49 -18.96
N ILE A 167 13.74 -13.07 -17.91
CA ILE A 167 15.07 -12.44 -17.99
C ILE A 167 16.10 -13.43 -18.59
N LYS A 168 16.04 -14.69 -18.17
CA LYS A 168 16.89 -15.75 -18.75
C LYS A 168 16.50 -16.09 -20.18
N LEU A 169 15.21 -16.11 -20.51
CA LEU A 169 14.75 -16.36 -21.89
C LEU A 169 15.20 -15.27 -22.86
N LEU A 170 15.27 -14.02 -22.39
CA LEU A 170 15.74 -12.90 -23.19
C LEU A 170 17.26 -12.92 -23.43
N SER A 171 18.04 -13.80 -22.79
CA SER A 171 19.50 -13.93 -22.97
C SER A 171 20.30 -12.61 -22.85
N ILE A 172 19.70 -11.55 -22.29
CA ILE A 172 20.23 -10.19 -22.38
C ILE A 172 20.92 -9.74 -21.09
N THR A 173 20.68 -10.33 -19.93
CA THR A 173 21.30 -9.87 -18.68
C THR A 173 21.36 -10.93 -17.59
N ASN A 174 22.38 -10.83 -16.74
CA ASN A 174 22.40 -11.53 -15.46
C ASN A 174 21.21 -11.07 -14.60
N PRO A 175 20.55 -11.96 -13.83
CA PRO A 175 19.53 -11.57 -12.86
C PRO A 175 20.05 -10.50 -11.88
N ALA A 176 19.15 -9.73 -11.29
CA ALA A 176 19.52 -8.81 -10.22
C ALA A 176 20.19 -9.60 -9.08
N SER A 177 21.32 -9.10 -8.58
CA SER A 177 22.02 -9.68 -7.43
C SER A 177 21.77 -8.83 -6.19
N LEU A 178 21.53 -9.47 -5.06
CA LEU A 178 21.59 -8.79 -3.76
C LEU A 178 23.05 -8.36 -3.53
N GLN A 179 23.29 -7.07 -3.29
CA GLN A 179 24.61 -6.59 -2.89
C GLN A 179 24.85 -6.99 -1.43
N ASP A 180 26.07 -7.43 -1.08
CA ASP A 180 26.42 -7.83 0.29
C ASP A 180 26.14 -6.71 1.28
N SER A 181 25.24 -6.95 2.24
CA SER A 181 24.71 -5.97 3.19
C SER A 181 25.68 -5.55 4.29
N SER A 182 26.94 -6.00 4.25
CA SER A 182 27.96 -5.69 5.26
C SER A 182 28.27 -4.19 5.43
N ASN A 183 27.76 -3.31 4.55
CA ASN A 183 27.80 -1.85 4.68
C ASN A 183 26.44 -1.15 4.52
N PHE A 184 25.34 -1.90 4.37
CA PHE A 184 24.07 -1.39 3.81
C PHE A 184 22.97 -1.16 4.87
N GLU A 185 23.09 -1.77 6.05
CA GLU A 185 21.98 -1.85 7.01
C GLU A 185 21.79 -0.60 7.87
N ASP A 186 22.80 0.24 8.11
CA ASP A 186 22.63 1.37 9.03
C ASP A 186 22.17 2.66 8.34
N LYS A 187 22.71 2.97 7.15
CA LYS A 187 22.58 4.33 6.58
C LYS A 187 21.24 4.59 5.90
N GLU A 188 20.61 3.55 5.36
CA GLU A 188 19.35 3.67 4.63
C GLU A 188 18.15 3.50 5.54
N TYR A 189 18.20 2.55 6.48
CA TYR A 189 17.26 2.52 7.60
C TYR A 189 17.33 3.82 8.41
N PHE A 190 18.53 4.38 8.64
CA PHE A 190 18.67 5.70 9.25
C PHE A 190 18.07 6.82 8.38
N GLN A 191 18.15 6.75 7.05
CA GLN A 191 17.48 7.73 6.18
C GLN A 191 15.97 7.62 6.24
N ILE A 192 15.42 6.39 6.26
CA ILE A 192 13.98 6.15 6.39
C ILE A 192 13.51 6.61 7.78
N LEU A 193 14.21 6.22 8.85
CA LEU A 193 13.97 6.71 10.20
C LEU A 193 14.10 8.23 10.30
N MET A 194 15.08 8.85 9.63
CA MET A 194 15.21 10.30 9.59
C MET A 194 14.07 10.94 8.81
N SER A 195 13.57 10.33 7.74
CA SER A 195 12.42 10.84 6.99
C SER A 195 11.13 10.74 7.80
N GLU A 196 10.94 9.66 8.56
CA GLU A 196 9.84 9.48 9.50
C GLU A 196 9.97 10.41 10.70
N ILE A 197 11.17 10.55 11.28
CA ILE A 197 11.45 11.53 12.34
C ILE A 197 11.25 12.95 11.83
N GLN A 198 11.57 13.25 10.57
CA GLN A 198 11.25 14.54 9.96
C GLN A 198 9.74 14.70 9.76
N GLY A 199 9.02 13.65 9.36
CA GLY A 199 7.56 13.62 9.30
C GLY A 199 6.92 13.87 10.67
N ILE A 200 7.38 13.17 11.70
CA ILE A 200 6.98 13.32 13.10
C ILE A 200 7.37 14.70 13.62
N LYS A 201 8.57 15.21 13.34
CA LYS A 201 9.03 16.56 13.71
C LYS A 201 8.16 17.62 13.04
N ASN A 202 7.75 17.42 11.79
CA ASN A 202 6.84 18.32 11.09
C ASN A 202 5.43 18.26 11.70
N SER A 203 4.95 17.10 12.13
CA SER A 203 3.69 16.95 12.88
C SER A 203 3.75 17.51 14.31
N LEU A 204 4.88 17.35 15.02
CA LEU A 204 5.13 17.91 16.34
C LEU A 204 5.35 19.43 16.29
N ALA A 205 6.01 19.94 15.25
CA ALA A 205 6.13 21.38 15.00
C ALA A 205 4.75 21.99 14.68
N ARG A 206 3.88 21.24 13.99
CA ARG A 206 2.46 21.63 13.84
C ARG A 206 1.72 21.62 15.17
N ASN A 207 1.97 20.66 16.07
CA ASN A 207 1.35 20.61 17.40
C ASN A 207 1.90 21.64 18.41
N ASN A 208 3.20 21.95 18.40
CA ASN A 208 3.80 22.98 19.26
C ASN A 208 3.41 24.40 18.84
N ASN A 209 3.06 24.61 17.57
CA ASN A 209 2.48 25.87 17.12
C ASN A 209 1.01 26.05 17.53
N PHE A 210 0.33 24.98 18.00
CA PHE A 210 -1.01 25.07 18.59
C PHE A 210 -0.97 25.43 20.09
N THR A 211 0.13 25.18 20.80
CA THR A 211 0.26 25.51 22.23
C THR A 211 0.97 26.85 22.50
N ASN A 212 1.82 27.33 21.59
CA ASN A 212 2.56 28.60 21.78
C ASN A 212 2.07 29.81 20.97
N SER A 213 0.90 29.75 20.33
CA SER A 213 0.33 30.94 19.64
C SER A 213 -0.50 31.87 20.57
N LYS A 214 -0.42 31.70 21.90
CA LYS A 214 -0.70 32.80 22.83
C LYS A 214 0.63 33.47 23.17
N TYR A 215 0.81 34.70 22.68
CA TYR A 215 1.97 35.57 22.90
C TYR A 215 3.24 35.16 22.14
N ILE A 216 3.44 35.75 20.96
CA ILE A 216 4.62 36.57 20.64
C ILE A 216 4.18 37.54 19.53
N ILE A 217 4.02 38.81 19.91
CA ILE A 217 4.05 39.93 18.97
C ILE A 217 5.53 40.23 18.77
N ASN A 218 6.06 39.99 17.57
CA ASN A 218 7.37 40.52 17.17
C ASN A 218 7.13 41.81 16.37
N PRO A 219 7.43 42.99 16.92
CA PRO A 219 7.42 44.24 16.18
C PRO A 219 8.79 44.36 15.52
N GLU A 220 8.93 43.91 14.27
CA GLU A 220 9.95 44.35 13.31
C GLU A 220 9.99 43.34 12.16
N ASN A 221 9.16 43.57 11.16
CA ASN A 221 9.50 43.34 9.76
C ASN A 221 8.34 43.87 8.90
N GLU A 222 8.40 45.16 8.60
CA GLU A 222 7.66 45.78 7.51
C GLU A 222 8.16 45.21 6.16
N ARG A 223 7.58 44.09 5.72
CA ARG A 223 7.48 43.77 4.30
C ARG A 223 6.08 43.24 4.03
N LYS A 224 5.33 44.00 3.24
CA LYS A 224 3.92 43.80 2.85
C LYS A 224 3.70 42.41 2.23
N SER A 225 3.48 41.40 3.09
CA SER A 225 2.83 40.15 2.70
C SER A 225 1.32 40.38 2.76
N SER A 226 0.61 40.17 1.65
CA SER A 226 -0.85 40.18 1.66
C SER A 226 -1.34 38.89 2.31
N THR A 227 -1.44 38.91 3.64
CA THR A 227 -2.07 37.86 4.43
C THR A 227 -3.48 37.62 3.88
N GLN A 228 -3.85 36.38 3.54
CA GLN A 228 -5.22 36.02 3.19
C GLN A 228 -5.80 35.14 4.29
N ILE A 229 -7.09 35.33 4.58
CA ILE A 229 -7.84 34.50 5.52
C ILE A 229 -8.65 33.50 4.71
N LYS A 230 -8.47 32.23 5.01
CA LYS A 230 -9.28 31.13 4.48
C LYS A 230 -10.46 30.91 5.40
N VAL A 231 -11.67 31.09 4.89
CA VAL A 231 -12.94 30.93 5.60
C VAL A 231 -13.58 29.61 5.18
N ARG A 232 -14.07 28.85 6.16
CA ARG A 232 -14.86 27.62 5.95
C ARG A 232 -16.25 27.80 6.55
N VAL A 233 -17.27 27.67 5.72
CA VAL A 233 -18.68 27.68 6.11
C VAL A 233 -19.18 26.25 6.13
N LEU A 234 -19.48 25.71 7.30
CA LEU A 234 -20.02 24.37 7.49
C LEU A 234 -21.54 24.41 7.27
N VAL A 235 -22.01 23.57 6.38
CA VAL A 235 -23.42 23.41 5.99
C VAL A 235 -23.89 22.00 6.35
N ASP A 236 -25.21 21.81 6.40
CA ASP A 236 -25.76 20.47 6.65
C ASP A 236 -25.51 19.50 5.48
N ASN A 237 -25.33 18.22 5.82
CA ASN A 237 -25.18 17.12 4.87
C ASN A 237 -26.47 16.84 4.11
N GLU A 238 -27.62 17.16 4.70
CA GLU A 238 -28.95 16.97 4.10
C GLU A 238 -29.46 18.21 3.33
N MET A 239 -28.61 19.24 3.15
CA MET A 239 -29.01 20.46 2.44
C MET A 239 -29.28 20.19 0.95
N PRO A 240 -30.42 20.63 0.39
CA PRO A 240 -30.72 20.45 -1.03
C PRO A 240 -29.66 21.10 -1.93
N LEU A 241 -29.34 20.45 -3.05
CA LEU A 241 -28.32 20.90 -3.99
C LEU A 241 -28.61 22.32 -4.54
N GLU A 242 -29.88 22.61 -4.81
CA GLU A 242 -30.35 23.94 -5.25
C GLU A 242 -30.03 25.03 -4.22
N THR A 243 -30.17 24.73 -2.93
CA THR A 243 -29.85 25.65 -1.83
C THR A 243 -28.34 25.87 -1.71
N LEU A 244 -27.54 24.82 -1.93
CA LEU A 244 -26.08 24.92 -1.96
C LEU A 244 -25.58 25.77 -3.13
N GLU A 245 -26.20 25.64 -4.31
CA GLU A 245 -25.87 26.43 -5.49
C GLU A 245 -26.19 27.91 -5.31
N VAL A 246 -27.32 28.23 -4.67
CA VAL A 246 -27.71 29.61 -4.34
C VAL A 246 -26.70 30.23 -3.35
N LEU A 247 -26.32 29.50 -2.31
CA LEU A 247 -25.34 29.96 -1.33
C LEU A 247 -23.94 30.12 -1.95
N MET A 248 -23.51 29.17 -2.79
CA MET A 248 -22.24 29.26 -3.52
C MET A 248 -22.20 30.46 -4.46
N THR A 249 -23.28 30.70 -5.19
CA THR A 249 -23.40 31.85 -6.10
C THR A 249 -23.28 33.16 -5.34
N TYR A 250 -23.96 33.27 -4.19
CA TYR A 250 -23.86 34.46 -3.34
C TYR A 250 -22.44 34.67 -2.82
N ILE A 251 -21.78 33.61 -2.33
CA ILE A 251 -20.40 33.69 -1.83
C ILE A 251 -19.42 34.09 -2.96
N SER A 252 -19.62 33.62 -4.19
CA SER A 252 -18.85 34.06 -5.36
C SER A 252 -18.98 35.55 -5.68
N THR A 253 -20.06 36.22 -5.25
CA THR A 253 -20.19 37.68 -5.40
C THR A 253 -19.38 38.45 -4.35
N LEU A 254 -19.01 37.81 -3.25
CA LEU A 254 -18.35 38.42 -2.10
C LEU A 254 -16.85 38.10 -2.01
N ALA A 255 -16.41 36.96 -2.56
CA ALA A 255 -15.04 36.48 -2.46
C ALA A 255 -14.58 35.69 -3.69
N ASP A 256 -13.26 35.66 -3.90
CA ASP A 256 -12.63 34.94 -5.00
C ASP A 256 -12.48 33.42 -4.69
N ASP A 257 -12.68 32.58 -5.71
CA ASP A 257 -12.49 31.12 -5.71
C ASP A 257 -13.21 30.31 -4.60
N PRO A 258 -14.54 30.40 -4.43
CA PRO A 258 -15.25 29.51 -3.52
C PRO A 258 -15.25 28.07 -4.05
N THR A 259 -14.85 27.14 -3.19
CA THR A 259 -14.83 25.70 -3.49
C THR A 259 -15.78 24.97 -2.53
N LEU A 260 -16.73 24.21 -3.08
CA LEU A 260 -17.59 23.31 -2.32
C LEU A 260 -16.92 21.94 -2.18
N THR A 261 -16.85 21.41 -0.97
CA THR A 261 -16.41 20.03 -0.71
C THR A 261 -17.58 19.25 -0.15
N LEU A 262 -18.05 18.26 -0.92
CA LEU A 262 -19.08 17.29 -0.52
C LEU A 262 -18.37 16.04 -0.01
N LEU A 263 -18.67 15.63 1.23
CA LEU A 263 -18.08 14.45 1.84
C LEU A 263 -19.10 13.31 1.84
N GLU A 264 -18.68 12.12 1.42
CA GLU A 264 -19.53 10.91 1.39
C GLU A 264 -19.78 10.33 2.80
N ASP A 265 -19.01 10.78 3.79
CA ASP A 265 -19.08 10.35 5.18
C ASP A 265 -20.13 11.16 5.96
N LYS A 266 -21.14 10.47 6.51
CA LYS A 266 -22.21 11.09 7.30
C LYS A 266 -21.74 11.73 8.60
N GLU A 267 -20.57 11.37 9.11
CA GLU A 267 -20.00 11.98 10.33
C GLU A 267 -19.28 13.31 10.08
N LEU A 268 -18.93 13.61 8.82
CA LEU A 268 -18.23 14.84 8.44
C LEU A 268 -19.19 15.80 7.72
N ASN A 269 -19.33 17.03 8.25
CA ASN A 269 -20.19 18.04 7.63
C ASN A 269 -19.60 18.57 6.31
N ASN A 270 -20.46 18.80 5.31
CA ASN A 270 -20.16 19.52 4.08
C ASN A 270 -19.69 20.95 4.39
N PHE A 271 -18.78 21.48 3.59
CA PHE A 271 -18.32 22.86 3.78
C PHE A 271 -17.96 23.58 2.49
N ILE A 272 -18.21 24.89 2.49
CA ILE A 272 -17.80 25.84 1.46
C ILE A 272 -16.55 26.56 1.95
N THR A 273 -15.55 26.67 1.09
CA THR A 273 -14.28 27.32 1.42
C THR A 273 -13.97 28.45 0.45
N PHE A 274 -13.58 29.62 0.96
CA PHE A 274 -13.13 30.74 0.12
C PHE A 274 -12.00 31.52 0.81
N ASN A 275 -11.27 32.33 0.05
CA ASN A 275 -10.19 33.18 0.57
C ASN A 275 -10.59 34.65 0.50
N CYS A 276 -10.34 35.40 1.57
CA CYS A 276 -10.62 36.83 1.63
C CYS A 276 -9.48 37.60 2.30
N LYS A 277 -9.41 38.91 2.06
CA LYS A 277 -8.43 39.74 2.75
C LYS A 277 -8.87 39.98 4.21
N PRO A 278 -7.94 40.10 5.17
CA PRO A 278 -8.25 40.28 6.58
C PRO A 278 -9.20 41.43 6.85
N GLU A 279 -9.09 42.53 6.09
CA GLU A 279 -9.86 43.76 6.33
C GLU A 279 -11.35 43.60 6.03
N VAL A 280 -11.71 42.72 5.10
CA VAL A 280 -13.10 42.49 4.66
C VAL A 280 -13.71 41.19 5.21
N THR A 281 -12.92 40.39 5.95
CA THR A 281 -13.32 39.04 6.36
C THR A 281 -14.54 39.03 7.28
N GLU A 282 -14.57 39.90 8.29
CA GLU A 282 -15.71 39.95 9.23
C GLU A 282 -16.99 40.45 8.55
N GLU A 283 -16.87 41.44 7.66
CA GLU A 283 -18.00 41.97 6.89
C GLU A 283 -18.60 40.90 5.96
N ILE A 284 -17.75 40.10 5.29
CA ILE A 284 -18.22 39.00 4.43
C ILE A 284 -18.91 37.92 5.25
N ILE A 285 -18.39 37.57 6.43
CA ILE A 285 -19.02 36.58 7.32
C ILE A 285 -20.39 37.05 7.80
N GLU A 286 -20.53 38.33 8.15
CA GLU A 286 -21.81 38.92 8.55
C GLU A 286 -22.81 38.86 7.40
N LYS A 287 -22.42 39.28 6.19
CA LYS A 287 -23.25 39.20 4.98
C LYS A 287 -23.71 37.77 4.67
N ILE A 288 -22.85 36.77 4.86
CA ILE A 288 -23.20 35.36 4.68
C ILE A 288 -24.23 34.90 5.71
N ARG A 289 -24.09 35.31 6.98
CA ARG A 289 -25.07 34.98 8.03
C ARG A 289 -26.42 35.65 7.77
N ASP A 290 -26.42 36.91 7.35
CA ASP A 290 -27.64 37.65 7.04
C ASP A 290 -28.37 37.04 5.84
N PHE A 291 -27.63 36.71 4.78
CA PHE A 291 -28.18 36.02 3.61
C PHE A 291 -28.76 34.65 3.98
N ALA A 292 -28.07 33.88 4.81
CA ALA A 292 -28.54 32.59 5.26
C ALA A 292 -29.82 32.71 6.10
N SER A 293 -29.88 33.69 7.00
CA SER A 293 -31.07 33.98 7.81
C SER A 293 -32.28 34.39 6.95
N LEU A 294 -32.07 35.25 5.95
CA LEU A 294 -33.13 35.70 5.03
C LEU A 294 -33.69 34.59 4.13
N ASN A 295 -32.88 33.58 3.82
CA ASN A 295 -33.24 32.48 2.92
C ASN A 295 -33.52 31.16 3.66
N ASN A 296 -33.65 31.16 4.99
CA ASN A 296 -33.84 29.97 5.84
C ASN A 296 -32.78 28.87 5.62
N ILE A 297 -31.51 29.27 5.43
CA ILE A 297 -30.38 28.36 5.25
C ILE A 297 -29.70 28.15 6.61
N GLU A 298 -29.60 26.90 7.06
CA GLU A 298 -28.93 26.57 8.32
C GLU A 298 -27.41 26.42 8.14
N ILE A 299 -26.64 27.33 8.74
CA ILE A 299 -25.17 27.27 8.80
C ILE A 299 -24.74 26.73 10.16
N LYS A 300 -24.11 25.55 10.19
CA LYS A 300 -23.68 24.90 11.44
C LYS A 300 -22.54 25.65 12.12
N ASN A 301 -21.56 26.15 11.35
CA ASN A 301 -20.42 26.88 11.90
C ASN A 301 -19.65 27.64 10.80
N ILE A 302 -18.94 28.71 11.16
CA ILE A 302 -18.00 29.41 10.26
C ILE A 302 -16.64 29.49 10.95
N ARG A 303 -15.61 28.89 10.35
CA ARG A 303 -14.23 28.89 10.87
C ARG A 303 -13.30 29.71 10.00
N LYS A 304 -12.45 30.54 10.62
CA LYS A 304 -11.41 31.33 9.95
C LYS A 304 -10.02 30.76 10.25
N SER A 305 -9.18 30.69 9.22
CA SER A 305 -7.78 30.29 9.34
C SER A 305 -6.88 31.24 8.56
N ILE A 306 -5.84 31.76 9.20
CA ILE A 306 -4.91 32.70 8.57
C ILE A 306 -3.90 31.90 7.75
N PHE A 307 -3.80 32.18 6.45
CA PHE A 307 -2.80 31.59 5.57
C PHE A 307 -1.83 32.67 5.06
N PRO A 308 -0.51 32.53 5.27
CA PRO A 308 0.46 33.37 4.58
C PRO A 308 0.43 33.01 3.09
N LYS A 309 0.16 33.98 2.22
CA LYS A 309 0.25 33.78 0.77
C LYS A 309 1.72 33.53 0.44
N LYS A 310 2.07 32.30 0.00
CA LYS A 310 3.37 32.05 -0.62
C LYS A 310 3.36 32.85 -1.93
N ILE A 311 4.10 33.96 -1.95
CA ILE A 311 4.46 34.61 -3.21
C ILE A 311 5.41 33.64 -3.90
N ILE A 312 4.96 33.02 -4.98
CA ILE A 312 5.84 32.28 -5.87
C ILE A 312 6.65 33.34 -6.61
N SER A 313 7.94 33.44 -6.27
CA SER A 313 8.98 34.10 -7.06
C SER A 313 10.11 33.10 -7.25
#